data_AF-A0A415DHZ2-F1
#
_entry.id   AF-A0A415DHZ2-F1
#
_cell.length_a   1.000
_cell.length_b   1.000
_cell.length_c   1.000
_cell.angle_alpha   90.00
_cell.angle_beta   90.00
_cell.angle_gamma   90.00
#
_symmetry.space_group_name_H-M   'P 1'
#
loop_
_entity.id
_entity.type
_entity.pdbx_description
1 polymer ?
#
loop_
_entity_poly.entity_id
_entity_poly.type
_entity_poly.pdbx_seq_one_letter_code
_entity_poly.pdbx_strand_id
1 'polypeptide(L)'
;MKEKILALLKTKFPGVDEATLIRIAEKKAAGVTDESQLQTIADGVGFQDVLNSYGDFRANGAGASAVANYEKKHGLKDGKPIENPNPNPNPSPVPQDDMATIIANAVSAAVKPLSDKLTQFETEKVQATRQEQVLAKAKEYGIPESQAKRYAVPEDADLDTYFKDVAQELKNEGFAGVIPPESAEAKIEKESESIAKMIDEGTKTIVEQNKN
;
A
#
# COMPACT_ATOMS: atom_id res chain seq x y z
N MET A 1 27.55 22.40 6.55
CA MET A 1 27.92 21.77 7.84
C MET A 1 26.72 21.24 8.60
N LYS A 2 25.75 22.09 8.99
CA LYS A 2 24.51 21.67 9.67
C LYS A 2 23.82 20.46 9.03
N GLU A 3 23.52 20.51 7.72
CA GLU A 3 22.81 19.42 7.04
C GLU A 3 23.58 18.10 7.03
N LYS A 4 24.91 18.18 6.89
CA LYS A 4 25.80 17.01 6.93
C LYS A 4 25.84 16.37 8.34
N ILE A 5 25.92 17.20 9.39
CA ILE A 5 25.82 16.72 10.78
C ILE A 5 24.44 16.13 11.06
N LEU A 6 23.37 16.78 10.58
CA LEU A 6 22.01 16.29 10.74
C LEU A 6 21.81 14.90 10.13
N ALA A 7 22.34 14.66 8.93
CA ALA A 7 22.28 13.35 8.29
C ALA A 7 22.95 12.25 9.15
N LEU A 8 24.13 12.54 9.72
CA LEU A 8 24.83 11.63 10.63
C LEU A 8 24.03 11.37 11.92
N LEU A 9 23.42 12.42 12.49
CA LEU A 9 22.60 12.31 13.70
C LEU A 9 21.31 11.52 13.47
N LYS A 10 20.67 11.64 12.31
CA LYS A 10 19.49 10.84 11.94
C LYS A 10 19.81 9.34 11.91
N THR A 11 20.98 8.97 11.40
CA THR A 11 21.45 7.58 11.39
C THR A 11 21.75 7.08 12.80
N LYS A 12 22.37 7.91 13.63
CA LYS A 12 22.79 7.55 14.98
C LYS A 12 21.63 7.42 15.98
N PHE A 13 20.58 8.25 15.82
CA PHE A 13 19.45 8.32 16.74
C PHE A 13 18.12 7.99 16.03
N PRO A 14 17.92 6.74 15.60
CA PRO A 14 16.66 6.33 14.99
C PRO A 14 15.51 6.48 16.00
N GLY A 15 14.45 7.19 15.62
CA GLY A 15 13.27 7.43 16.45
C GLY A 15 13.26 8.74 17.24
N VAL A 16 14.32 9.56 17.18
CA VAL A 16 14.30 10.93 17.72
C VAL A 16 13.65 11.87 16.71
N ASP A 17 12.78 12.75 17.18
CA ASP A 17 12.12 13.79 16.38
C ASP A 17 13.13 14.65 15.60
N GLU A 18 12.82 14.89 14.33
CA GLU A 18 13.71 15.59 13.40
C GLU A 18 13.98 17.03 13.85
N ALA A 19 13.00 17.74 14.39
CA ALA A 19 13.20 19.11 14.87
C ALA A 19 14.19 19.17 16.06
N THR A 20 14.21 18.12 16.88
CA THR A 20 15.17 17.98 17.99
C THR A 20 16.59 17.74 17.45
N LEU A 21 16.74 16.88 16.44
CA LEU A 21 18.04 16.64 15.79
C LEU A 21 18.54 17.87 15.02
N ILE A 22 17.64 18.64 14.39
CA ILE A 22 17.96 19.90 13.71
C ILE A 22 18.56 20.90 14.69
N ARG A 23 17.95 21.07 15.88
CA ARG A 23 18.46 21.98 16.93
C ARG A 23 19.86 21.58 17.41
N ILE A 24 20.11 20.28 17.57
CA ILE A 24 21.42 19.77 17.98
C ILE A 24 22.44 19.98 16.86
N ALA A 25 22.11 19.64 15.62
CA ALA A 25 22.97 19.83 14.47
C ALA A 25 23.33 21.30 14.27
N GLU A 26 22.40 22.21 14.51
CA GLU A 26 22.63 23.66 14.43
C GLU A 26 23.61 24.15 15.50
N LYS A 27 23.41 23.74 16.77
CA LYS A 27 24.35 24.07 17.86
C LYS A 27 25.74 23.47 17.63
N LYS A 28 25.81 22.23 17.11
CA LYS A 28 27.08 21.52 16.88
C LYS A 28 27.78 21.95 15.60
N ALA A 29 27.06 22.50 14.62
CA ALA A 29 27.63 23.07 13.40
C ALA A 29 28.18 24.49 13.60
N ALA A 30 27.82 25.16 14.70
CA ALA A 30 28.27 26.51 14.98
C ALA A 30 29.80 26.57 15.10
N GLY A 31 30.44 27.37 14.24
CA GLY A 31 31.89 27.52 14.21
C GLY A 31 32.66 26.37 13.55
N VAL A 32 31.97 25.38 12.98
CA VAL A 32 32.63 24.26 12.27
C VAL A 32 32.80 24.63 10.81
N THR A 33 34.04 24.67 10.34
CA THR A 33 34.38 24.96 8.93
C THR A 33 35.04 23.78 8.23
N ASP A 34 35.53 22.79 8.98
CA ASP A 34 36.21 21.61 8.45
C ASP A 34 35.27 20.40 8.40
N GLU A 35 35.15 19.81 7.21
CA GLU A 35 34.33 18.63 6.97
C GLU A 35 34.90 17.36 7.61
N SER A 36 36.21 17.30 7.87
CA SER A 36 36.85 16.14 8.49
C SER A 36 36.33 15.88 9.92
N GLN A 37 35.83 16.93 10.58
CA GLN A 37 35.36 16.88 11.96
C GLN A 37 33.91 16.40 12.09
N LEU A 38 33.17 16.28 10.98
CA LEU A 38 31.73 15.99 10.99
C LEU A 38 31.39 14.69 11.72
N GLN A 39 32.16 13.63 11.46
CA GLN A 39 31.96 12.33 12.08
C GLN A 39 32.25 12.39 13.59
N THR A 40 33.37 12.99 13.98
CA THR A 40 33.75 13.19 15.39
C THR A 40 32.71 14.01 16.15
N ILE A 41 32.17 15.05 15.52
CA ILE A 41 31.11 15.89 16.11
C ILE A 41 29.84 15.06 16.32
N ALA A 42 29.41 14.29 15.32
CA ALA A 42 28.23 13.43 15.43
C ALA A 42 28.42 12.33 16.48
N ASP A 43 29.62 11.75 16.56
CA ASP A 43 29.98 10.73 17.55
C ASP A 43 30.01 11.29 18.98
N GLY A 44 30.42 12.55 19.13
CA GLY A 44 30.38 13.28 20.40
C GLY A 44 28.99 13.69 20.88
N VAL A 45 27.93 13.58 20.06
CA VAL A 45 26.55 13.83 20.50
C VAL A 45 26.03 12.60 21.25
N GLY A 46 25.64 12.78 22.51
CA GLY A 46 25.06 11.73 23.35
C GLY A 46 23.55 11.85 23.51
N PHE A 47 22.93 10.85 24.14
CA PHE A 47 21.51 10.89 24.50
C PHE A 47 21.17 12.06 25.44
N GLN A 48 22.12 12.48 26.28
CA GLN A 48 21.97 13.65 27.14
C GLN A 48 21.80 14.96 26.35
N ASP A 49 22.47 15.10 25.19
CA ASP A 49 22.28 16.27 24.31
C ASP A 49 20.86 16.29 23.72
N VAL A 50 20.29 15.11 23.45
CA VAL A 50 18.91 14.97 22.96
C VAL A 50 17.92 15.41 24.02
N LEU A 51 18.06 14.90 25.26
CA LEU A 51 17.21 15.29 26.38
C LEU A 51 17.31 16.79 26.69
N ASN A 52 18.53 17.34 26.67
CA ASN A 52 18.75 18.76 26.89
C ASN A 52 18.12 19.62 25.79
N SER A 53 18.26 19.24 24.52
CA SER A 53 17.63 19.94 23.38
C SER A 53 16.10 19.95 23.50
N TYR A 54 15.52 18.86 24.01
CA TYR A 54 14.09 18.76 24.23
C TYR A 54 13.62 19.63 25.40
N GLY A 55 14.34 19.58 26.53
CA GLY A 55 14.05 20.40 27.71
C GLY A 55 14.18 21.91 27.42
N ASP A 56 15.26 22.31 26.76
CA ASP A 56 15.54 23.70 26.36
C ASP A 56 14.45 24.25 25.43
N PHE A 57 14.00 23.46 24.45
CA PHE A 57 12.90 23.85 23.57
C PHE A 57 11.59 24.10 24.34
N ARG A 58 11.25 23.23 25.30
CA ARG A 58 10.04 23.39 26.12
C ARG A 58 10.13 24.60 27.07
N ALA A 59 11.30 24.83 27.66
CA ALA A 59 11.52 25.97 28.55
C ALA A 59 11.44 27.30 27.79
N ASN A 60 12.09 27.39 26.62
CA ASN A 60 12.09 28.61 25.81
C ASN A 60 10.74 28.90 25.15
N GLY A 61 9.99 27.85 24.75
CA GLY A 61 8.64 28.00 24.17
C GLY A 61 7.62 28.60 25.14
N ALA A 62 7.71 28.25 26.43
CA ALA A 62 6.85 28.82 27.47
C ALA A 62 7.16 30.30 27.73
N GLY A 63 8.45 30.66 27.80
CA GLY A 63 8.89 32.03 28.03
C GLY A 63 8.52 32.99 26.90
N ALA A 64 8.82 32.62 25.65
CA ALA A 64 8.51 33.46 24.48
C ALA A 64 7.00 33.68 24.29
N SER A 65 6.18 32.65 24.54
CA SER A 65 4.73 32.75 24.45
C SER A 65 4.16 33.62 25.56
N ALA A 66 4.67 33.51 26.79
CA ALA A 66 4.23 34.35 27.91
C ALA A 66 4.56 35.82 27.68
N VAL A 67 5.77 36.13 27.22
CA VAL A 67 6.20 37.50 26.91
C VAL A 67 5.38 38.06 25.74
N ALA A 68 5.24 37.33 24.63
CA ALA A 68 4.47 37.78 23.48
C ALA A 68 2.98 38.02 23.82
N ASN A 69 2.36 37.14 24.63
CA ASN A 69 0.98 37.31 25.07
C ASN A 69 0.83 38.50 26.02
N TYR A 70 1.79 38.72 26.92
CA TYR A 70 1.81 39.87 27.82
C TYR A 70 1.99 41.18 27.05
N GLU A 71 2.96 41.22 26.13
CA GLU A 71 3.22 42.35 25.23
C GLU A 71 1.98 42.73 24.42
N LYS A 72 1.33 41.73 23.82
CA LYS A 72 0.08 41.94 23.06
C LYS A 72 -1.06 42.44 23.95
N LYS A 73 -1.21 41.89 25.15
CA LYS A 73 -2.28 42.28 26.09
C LYS A 73 -2.11 43.71 26.60
N HIS A 74 -0.86 44.15 26.78
CA HIS A 74 -0.54 45.43 27.40
C HIS A 74 -0.07 46.50 26.41
N GLY A 75 -0.12 46.22 25.10
CA GLY A 75 0.35 47.18 24.09
C GLY A 75 1.82 47.54 24.29
N LEU A 76 2.65 46.53 24.50
CA LEU A 76 4.09 46.67 24.67
C LEU A 76 4.79 45.98 23.52
N LYS A 77 5.99 46.45 23.19
CA LYS A 77 6.94 45.72 22.36
C LYS A 77 8.34 45.89 22.96
N ASP A 78 9.02 44.77 23.22
CA ASP A 78 10.32 44.72 23.87
C ASP A 78 10.34 45.46 25.23
N GLY A 79 9.25 45.32 25.98
CA GLY A 79 9.06 45.96 27.29
C GLY A 79 8.79 47.46 27.26
N LYS A 80 8.62 48.07 26.07
CA LYS A 80 8.30 49.51 25.93
C LYS A 80 6.86 49.70 25.45
N PRO A 81 6.14 50.71 25.98
CA PRO A 81 4.87 51.14 25.40
C PRO A 81 5.05 51.49 23.93
N ILE A 82 4.20 50.92 23.09
CA ILE A 82 4.10 51.36 21.70
C ILE A 82 3.31 52.68 21.72
N GLU A 83 3.98 53.80 21.45
CA GLU A 83 3.31 55.09 21.23
C GLU A 83 2.43 54.98 19.97
N ASN A 84 1.15 54.70 20.16
CA ASN A 84 0.17 54.81 19.09
C ASN A 84 -0.44 56.22 19.12
N PRO A 85 -0.31 57.03 18.05
CA PRO A 85 -0.95 58.34 17.96
C PRO A 85 -2.45 58.25 17.60
N ASN A 86 -3.14 57.13 17.87
CA ASN A 86 -4.53 56.97 17.46
C ASN A 86 -5.39 56.32 18.56
N PRO A 87 -6.24 57.10 19.26
CA PRO A 87 -7.13 56.59 20.30
C PRO A 87 -8.43 56.07 19.67
N ASN A 88 -8.34 55.23 18.63
CA ASN A 88 -9.44 54.37 18.20
C ASN A 88 -8.94 53.44 17.09
N PRO A 89 -8.58 52.18 17.37
CA PRO A 89 -8.96 51.15 16.44
C PRO A 89 -10.45 50.97 16.69
N ASN A 90 -11.31 51.72 15.98
CA ASN A 90 -12.57 51.12 15.62
C ASN A 90 -12.14 49.80 14.95
N PRO A 91 -12.42 48.62 15.52
CA PRO A 91 -12.23 47.43 14.73
C PRO A 91 -13.24 47.62 13.61
N SER A 92 -12.79 48.07 12.43
CA SER A 92 -13.37 47.47 11.24
C SER A 92 -13.36 45.98 11.57
N PRO A 93 -14.52 45.33 11.62
CA PRO A 93 -14.54 43.89 11.84
C PRO A 93 -13.66 43.35 10.72
N VAL A 94 -12.42 42.98 11.05
CA VAL A 94 -11.75 41.92 10.31
C VAL A 94 -12.78 40.82 10.43
N PRO A 95 -13.43 40.40 9.34
CA PRO A 95 -14.58 39.52 9.44
C PRO A 95 -14.17 38.34 10.30
N GLN A 96 -14.66 38.32 11.54
CA GLN A 96 -14.38 37.26 12.49
C GLN A 96 -14.97 35.94 11.95
N ASP A 97 -15.93 36.09 11.02
CA ASP A 97 -16.52 35.07 10.16
C ASP A 97 -15.50 34.37 9.22
N ASP A 98 -14.37 35.01 8.87
CA ASP A 98 -13.37 34.40 7.98
C ASP A 98 -12.34 33.57 8.73
N MET A 99 -12.04 33.87 10.00
CA MET A 99 -11.03 33.10 10.73
C MET A 99 -11.51 31.70 11.07
N ALA A 100 -12.78 31.55 11.45
CA ALA A 100 -13.40 30.24 11.62
C ALA A 100 -13.37 29.45 10.30
N THR A 101 -13.66 30.11 9.18
CA THR A 101 -13.64 29.51 7.84
C THR A 101 -12.23 29.11 7.39
N ILE A 102 -11.22 29.94 7.63
CA ILE A 102 -9.81 29.65 7.32
C ILE A 102 -9.30 28.48 8.17
N ILE A 103 -9.63 28.44 9.46
CA ILE A 103 -9.27 27.32 10.34
C ILE A 103 -9.99 26.04 9.90
N ALA A 104 -11.29 26.10 9.60
CA ALA A 104 -12.05 24.96 9.11
C ALA A 104 -11.49 24.43 7.79
N ASN A 105 -11.13 25.32 6.86
CA ASN A 105 -10.53 24.95 5.58
C ASN A 105 -9.14 24.32 5.76
N ALA A 106 -8.30 24.86 6.64
CA ALA A 106 -6.98 24.30 6.93
C ALA A 106 -7.08 22.93 7.61
N VAL A 107 -7.97 22.77 8.59
CA VAL A 107 -8.23 21.49 9.26
C VAL A 107 -8.83 20.49 8.28
N SER A 108 -9.80 20.89 7.47
CA SER A 108 -10.38 20.05 6.43
C SER A 108 -9.33 19.64 5.40
N ALA A 109 -8.46 20.55 4.96
CA ALA A 109 -7.39 20.23 4.02
C ALA A 109 -6.36 19.24 4.61
N ALA A 110 -6.09 19.30 5.91
CA ALA A 110 -5.20 18.37 6.60
C ALA A 110 -5.84 17.00 6.88
N VAL A 111 -7.13 16.98 7.24
CA VAL A 111 -7.85 15.77 7.67
C VAL A 111 -8.47 15.02 6.50
N LYS A 112 -8.93 15.72 5.45
CA LYS A 112 -9.52 15.11 4.26
C LYS A 112 -8.62 14.05 3.61
N PRO A 113 -7.31 14.27 3.34
CA PRO A 113 -6.47 13.22 2.78
C PRO A 113 -6.28 12.02 3.73
N LEU A 114 -6.37 12.22 5.05
CA LEU A 114 -6.33 11.13 6.02
C LEU A 114 -7.63 10.33 6.02
N SER A 115 -8.77 11.01 5.94
CA SER A 115 -10.10 10.37 5.81
C SER A 115 -10.20 9.59 4.51
N ASP A 116 -9.79 10.19 3.38
CA ASP A 116 -9.80 9.55 2.06
C ASP A 116 -8.91 8.29 2.08
N LYS A 117 -7.72 8.35 2.70
CA LYS A 117 -6.83 7.19 2.88
C LYS A 117 -7.42 6.12 3.80
N LEU A 118 -8.12 6.50 4.87
CA LEU A 118 -8.74 5.54 5.78
C LEU A 118 -9.84 4.76 5.06
N THR A 119 -10.71 5.45 4.32
CA THR A 119 -11.76 4.81 3.52
C THR A 119 -11.16 3.92 2.43
N GLN A 120 -10.07 4.34 1.79
CA GLN A 120 -9.34 3.49 0.84
C GLN A 120 -8.80 2.23 1.52
N PHE A 121 -8.15 2.37 2.68
CA PHE A 121 -7.58 1.25 3.43
C PHE A 121 -8.65 0.25 3.88
N GLU A 122 -9.80 0.74 4.38
CA GLU A 122 -10.94 -0.10 4.73
C GLU A 122 -11.47 -0.88 3.52
N THR A 123 -11.58 -0.23 2.37
CA THR A 123 -12.00 -0.87 1.11
C THR A 123 -10.99 -1.93 0.65
N GLU A 124 -9.69 -1.60 0.65
CA GLU A 124 -8.62 -2.53 0.30
C GLU A 124 -8.60 -3.74 1.24
N LYS A 125 -8.83 -3.53 2.54
CA LYS A 125 -8.88 -4.63 3.52
C LYS A 125 -10.07 -5.56 3.27
N VAL A 126 -11.24 -5.02 2.94
CA VAL A 126 -12.42 -5.83 2.58
C VAL A 126 -12.14 -6.64 1.31
N GLN A 127 -11.56 -6.00 0.29
CA GLN A 127 -11.20 -6.68 -0.96
C GLN A 127 -10.15 -7.78 -0.75
N ALA A 128 -9.10 -7.52 0.04
CA ALA A 128 -8.08 -8.51 0.37
C ALA A 128 -8.68 -9.71 1.12
N THR A 129 -9.53 -9.45 2.12
CA THR A 129 -10.23 -10.50 2.87
C THR A 129 -11.12 -11.33 1.95
N ARG A 130 -11.84 -10.69 1.03
CA ARG A 130 -12.68 -11.38 0.04
C ARG A 130 -11.84 -12.24 -0.91
N GLN A 131 -10.71 -11.74 -1.39
CA GLN A 131 -9.80 -12.51 -2.24
C GLN A 131 -9.27 -13.74 -1.53
N GLU A 132 -8.87 -13.63 -0.26
CA GLU A 132 -8.44 -14.80 0.53
C GLU A 132 -9.56 -15.85 0.66
N GLN A 133 -10.80 -15.44 0.92
CA GLN A 133 -11.96 -16.32 0.96
C GLN A 133 -12.21 -17.02 -0.38
N VAL A 134 -12.13 -16.26 -1.48
CA VAL A 134 -12.27 -16.78 -2.85
C VAL A 134 -11.22 -17.84 -3.13
N LEU A 135 -9.94 -17.57 -2.81
CA LEU A 135 -8.84 -18.51 -3.04
C LEU A 135 -8.96 -19.77 -2.17
N ALA A 136 -9.35 -19.61 -0.90
CA ALA A 136 -9.59 -20.74 0.00
C ALA A 136 -10.71 -21.63 -0.52
N LYS A 137 -11.83 -21.03 -0.96
CA LYS A 137 -12.99 -21.77 -1.47
C LYS A 137 -12.70 -22.46 -2.79
N ALA A 138 -12.04 -21.77 -3.73
CA ALA A 138 -11.58 -22.38 -4.98
C ALA A 138 -10.73 -23.63 -4.75
N LYS A 139 -9.83 -23.57 -3.76
CA LYS A 139 -8.98 -24.70 -3.37
C LYS A 139 -9.78 -25.88 -2.82
N GLU A 140 -10.85 -25.65 -2.05
CA GLU A 140 -11.75 -26.72 -1.58
C GLU A 140 -12.37 -27.50 -2.74
N TYR A 141 -12.65 -26.84 -3.87
CA TYR A 141 -13.19 -27.46 -5.08
C TYR A 141 -12.10 -28.02 -6.03
N GLY A 142 -10.84 -28.01 -5.61
CA GLY A 142 -9.71 -28.53 -6.39
C GLY A 142 -9.20 -27.59 -7.47
N ILE A 143 -9.60 -26.31 -7.45
CA ILE A 143 -9.15 -25.31 -8.41
C ILE A 143 -7.83 -24.69 -7.88
N PRO A 144 -6.72 -24.78 -8.65
CA PRO A 144 -5.45 -24.22 -8.21
C PRO A 144 -5.48 -22.68 -8.18
N GLU A 145 -4.69 -22.09 -7.29
CA GLU A 145 -4.63 -20.64 -7.08
C GLU A 145 -4.34 -19.84 -8.38
N SER A 146 -3.50 -20.39 -9.26
CA SER A 146 -3.14 -19.79 -10.55
C SER A 146 -4.32 -19.65 -11.51
N GLN A 147 -5.33 -20.51 -11.39
CA GLN A 147 -6.60 -20.41 -12.11
C GLN A 147 -7.62 -19.61 -11.31
N ALA A 148 -7.70 -19.81 -9.99
CA ALA A 148 -8.61 -19.09 -9.10
C ALA A 148 -8.52 -17.56 -9.28
N LYS A 149 -7.28 -17.02 -9.40
CA LYS A 149 -7.01 -15.59 -9.63
C LYS A 149 -7.53 -15.04 -10.97
N ARG A 150 -7.90 -15.90 -11.91
CA ARG A 150 -8.42 -15.50 -13.23
C ARG A 150 -9.94 -15.38 -13.24
N TYR A 151 -10.62 -15.89 -12.23
CA TYR A 151 -12.06 -15.76 -12.11
C TYR A 151 -12.42 -14.39 -11.53
N ALA A 152 -13.24 -13.64 -12.26
CA ALA A 152 -13.84 -12.41 -11.77
C ALA A 152 -15.08 -12.75 -10.93
N VAL A 153 -14.85 -13.18 -9.69
CA VAL A 153 -15.94 -13.57 -8.77
C VAL A 153 -16.68 -12.32 -8.26
N PRO A 154 -18.01 -12.22 -8.45
CA PRO A 154 -18.78 -11.10 -7.91
C PRO A 154 -18.66 -10.98 -6.38
N GLU A 155 -18.78 -9.76 -5.85
CA GLU A 155 -18.67 -9.50 -4.40
C GLU A 155 -19.83 -10.14 -3.61
N ASP A 156 -21.00 -10.22 -4.21
CA ASP A 156 -22.24 -10.79 -3.64
C ASP A 156 -22.42 -12.28 -3.96
N ALA A 157 -21.55 -12.87 -4.77
CA ALA A 157 -21.67 -14.27 -5.15
C ALA A 157 -21.52 -15.21 -3.95
N ASP A 158 -22.37 -16.24 -3.93
CA ASP A 158 -22.20 -17.40 -3.07
C ASP A 158 -21.01 -18.23 -3.58
N LEU A 159 -19.92 -18.22 -2.82
CA LEU A 159 -18.65 -18.83 -3.23
C LEU A 159 -18.76 -20.36 -3.35
N ASP A 160 -19.65 -20.99 -2.59
CA ASP A 160 -19.85 -22.45 -2.62
C ASP A 160 -20.51 -22.86 -3.93
N THR A 161 -21.63 -22.21 -4.26
CA THR A 161 -22.35 -22.42 -5.51
C THR A 161 -21.48 -22.09 -6.72
N TYR A 162 -20.82 -20.93 -6.70
CA TYR A 162 -19.98 -20.47 -7.80
C TYR A 162 -18.85 -21.46 -8.11
N PHE A 163 -18.07 -21.86 -7.10
CA PHE A 163 -16.93 -22.75 -7.34
C PHE A 163 -17.32 -24.20 -7.58
N LYS A 164 -18.49 -24.63 -7.09
CA LYS A 164 -19.07 -25.92 -7.47
C LYS A 164 -19.38 -26.00 -8.96
N ASP A 165 -20.00 -24.95 -9.52
CA ASP A 165 -20.34 -24.89 -10.94
C ASP A 165 -19.07 -24.82 -11.79
N VAL A 166 -18.12 -23.94 -11.43
CA VAL A 166 -16.81 -23.84 -12.12
C VAL A 166 -16.06 -25.17 -12.10
N ALA A 167 -16.03 -25.87 -10.96
CA ALA A 167 -15.36 -27.16 -10.88
C ALA A 167 -16.04 -28.23 -11.74
N GLN A 168 -17.37 -28.16 -11.89
CA GLN A 168 -18.10 -29.06 -12.78
C GLN A 168 -17.80 -28.76 -14.25
N GLU A 169 -17.75 -27.49 -14.65
CA GLU A 169 -17.37 -27.07 -15.99
C GLU A 169 -15.95 -27.52 -16.34
N LEU A 170 -14.97 -27.27 -15.46
CA LEU A 170 -13.59 -27.70 -15.65
C LEU A 170 -13.47 -29.22 -15.82
N LYS A 171 -14.25 -29.99 -15.07
CA LYS A 171 -14.33 -31.45 -15.26
C LYS A 171 -14.88 -31.78 -16.63
N ASN A 172 -16.01 -31.20 -17.01
CA ASN A 172 -16.67 -31.48 -18.29
C ASN A 172 -15.77 -31.12 -19.49
N GLU A 173 -15.10 -29.97 -19.46
CA GLU A 173 -14.12 -29.56 -20.48
C GLU A 173 -12.92 -30.50 -20.52
N GLY A 174 -12.40 -30.88 -19.35
CA GLY A 174 -11.33 -31.86 -19.23
C GLY A 174 -11.72 -33.21 -19.85
N PHE A 175 -12.97 -33.64 -19.69
CA PHE A 175 -13.51 -34.86 -20.30
C PHE A 175 -13.72 -34.73 -21.82
N ALA A 176 -14.08 -33.57 -22.34
CA ALA A 176 -14.32 -33.37 -23.78
C ALA A 176 -13.06 -33.60 -24.64
N GLY A 177 -11.87 -33.39 -24.08
CA GLY A 177 -10.59 -33.64 -24.76
C GLY A 177 -10.12 -35.10 -24.73
N VAL A 178 -10.77 -35.96 -23.95
CA VAL A 178 -10.38 -37.37 -23.82
C VAL A 178 -11.17 -38.19 -24.83
N ILE A 179 -10.47 -38.74 -25.83
CA ILE A 179 -11.08 -39.78 -26.68
C ILE A 179 -11.21 -41.03 -25.79
N PRO A 180 -12.43 -41.52 -25.51
CA PRO A 180 -12.58 -42.72 -24.72
C PRO A 180 -11.87 -43.88 -25.43
N PRO A 181 -11.24 -44.81 -24.69
CA PRO A 181 -10.63 -45.98 -25.30
C PRO A 181 -11.68 -46.70 -26.16
N GLU A 182 -11.26 -47.12 -27.35
CA GLU A 182 -12.10 -47.87 -28.26
C GLU A 182 -12.68 -49.09 -27.54
N SER A 183 -14.00 -49.29 -27.60
CA SER A 183 -14.64 -50.42 -26.94
C SER A 183 -14.14 -51.73 -27.55
N ALA A 184 -14.14 -52.81 -26.76
CA ALA A 184 -13.77 -54.13 -27.26
C ALA A 184 -14.62 -54.53 -28.48
N GLU A 185 -15.91 -54.15 -28.49
CA GLU A 185 -16.84 -54.41 -29.59
C GLU A 185 -16.44 -53.67 -30.86
N ALA A 186 -16.16 -52.36 -30.79
CA ALA A 186 -15.74 -51.57 -31.94
C ALA A 186 -14.38 -52.04 -32.50
N LYS A 187 -13.48 -52.48 -31.61
CA LYS A 187 -12.19 -53.05 -31.99
C LYS A 187 -12.36 -54.40 -32.71
N ILE A 188 -13.20 -55.29 -32.17
CA ILE A 188 -13.53 -56.58 -32.79
C ILE A 188 -14.21 -56.38 -34.15
N GLU A 189 -15.12 -55.41 -34.27
CA GLU A 189 -15.80 -55.09 -35.53
C GLU A 189 -14.80 -54.64 -36.60
N LYS A 190 -13.92 -53.68 -36.30
CA LYS A 190 -12.86 -53.25 -37.23
C LYS A 190 -11.89 -54.37 -37.59
N GLU A 191 -11.48 -55.19 -36.63
CA GLU A 191 -10.63 -56.35 -36.88
C GLU A 191 -11.33 -57.36 -37.80
N SER A 192 -12.63 -57.63 -37.57
CA SER A 192 -13.43 -58.53 -38.40
C SER A 192 -13.62 -58.00 -39.83
N GLU A 193 -13.86 -56.70 -40.00
CA GLU A 193 -13.93 -56.05 -41.32
C GLU A 193 -12.59 -56.11 -42.06
N SER A 194 -11.49 -55.90 -41.35
CA SER A 194 -10.13 -56.00 -41.92
C SER A 194 -9.82 -57.43 -42.37
N ILE A 195 -10.19 -58.43 -41.56
CA ILE A 195 -10.02 -59.85 -41.91
C ILE A 195 -10.89 -60.19 -43.12
N ALA A 196 -12.15 -59.74 -43.15
CA ALA A 196 -13.05 -59.98 -44.29
C ALA A 196 -12.49 -59.39 -45.59
N LYS A 197 -11.97 -58.15 -45.57
CA LYS A 197 -11.31 -57.54 -46.74
C LYS A 197 -10.10 -58.34 -47.23
N MET A 198 -9.24 -58.80 -46.31
CA MET A 198 -8.09 -59.64 -46.68
C MET A 198 -8.51 -60.96 -47.31
N ILE A 199 -9.56 -61.58 -46.79
CA ILE A 199 -10.12 -62.82 -47.35
C ILE A 199 -10.63 -62.56 -48.77
N ASP A 200 -11.43 -61.52 -48.98
CA ASP A 200 -11.98 -61.15 -50.29
C ASP A 200 -10.88 -60.83 -51.33
N GLU A 201 -9.85 -60.07 -50.94
CA GLU A 201 -8.70 -59.79 -51.80
C GLU A 201 -7.92 -61.07 -52.14
N GLY A 202 -7.67 -61.91 -51.14
CA GLY A 202 -7.02 -63.22 -51.32
C GLY A 202 -7.80 -64.14 -52.25
N THR A 203 -9.13 -64.19 -52.11
CA THR A 203 -9.97 -65.00 -53.01
C THR A 203 -9.97 -64.47 -54.43
N LYS A 204 -10.05 -63.14 -54.62
CA LYS A 204 -9.97 -62.53 -55.95
C LYS A 204 -8.64 -62.84 -56.64
N THR A 205 -7.53 -62.71 -55.93
CA THR A 205 -6.19 -63.01 -56.47
C THR A 205 -6.04 -64.49 -56.86
N ILE A 206 -6.56 -65.42 -56.05
CA ILE A 206 -6.57 -66.86 -56.40
C ILE A 206 -7.42 -67.12 -57.65
N VAL A 207 -8.59 -66.50 -57.76
CA VAL A 207 -9.48 -66.65 -58.94
C VAL A 207 -8.83 -66.08 -60.20
N GLU A 208 -8.11 -64.97 -60.11
CA GLU A 208 -7.34 -64.41 -61.22
C GLU A 208 -6.15 -65.29 -61.62
N GLN A 209 -5.42 -65.86 -60.65
CA GLN A 209 -4.33 -66.80 -60.93
C GLN A 209 -4.82 -68.06 -61.65
N ASN A 210 -6.01 -68.57 -61.32
CA ASN A 210 -6.60 -69.76 -61.96
C ASN A 210 -7.21 -69.50 -63.35
N LYS A 211 -7.23 -68.25 -63.82
CA LYS A 211 -7.71 -67.89 -65.18
C LYS A 211 -6.58 -67.83 -66.21
N ASN A 212 -5.32 -67.91 -65.77
CA ASN A 212 -4.12 -68.05 -66.61
C ASN A 212 -3.66 -69.51 -66.67
#